data_AF-A0A8J4S750-F1
#
_entry.id   AF-A0A8J4S750-F1
#
_cell.length_a   1.000
_cell.length_b   1.000
_cell.length_c   1.000
_cell.angle_alpha   90.00
_cell.angle_beta   90.00
_cell.angle_gamma   90.00
#
_symmetry.space_group_name_H-M   'P 1'
#
loop_
_entity.id
_entity.type
_entity.pdbx_description
1 polymer ?
#
loop_
_entity_poly.entity_id
_entity_poly.type
_entity_poly.pdbx_seq_one_letter_code
_entity_poly.pdbx_strand_id
1 'polypeptide(L)'
;MDELATFTFSPWVIQSSVSPLGVNLADMLRSRPERRQAALSLLRHLGKEVDSIAGVLLDDISETEWAATVSSSSNVPSDTVSDQRSNSRLIRGAQHFVQQCLNVRIPEVPLEKCILAEMDGRRSYPLVYASPMEVPLVPDHPLEAMRETWITRYRLEEVDLSTEEVALVCDLVAKEMEAAIGVATVVMRDKQWFIPPVRSDEGVVVNERKQSFSSHSLLTEKKPFLVRNAQLDVRFRNYNVVTAKNNLQFYFGVPILAGDGVVVATLCALDTQPRKSITTMQYSVMTALAQVISSVWKETFVPEEGRLAKEIEVSSHGSYNGD
;
A
#
# COMPACT_ATOMS: atom_id res chain seq x y z
N MET A 1 -30.83 -0.07 18.86
CA MET A 1 -30.33 -1.08 19.83
C MET A 1 -29.69 -2.29 19.14
N ASP A 2 -29.97 -2.55 17.85
CA ASP A 2 -29.50 -3.77 17.17
C ASP A 2 -28.08 -3.66 16.56
N GLU A 3 -27.68 -2.48 16.10
CA GLU A 3 -26.41 -2.30 15.37
C GLU A 3 -25.16 -2.47 16.26
N LEU A 4 -25.13 -1.87 17.45
CA LEU A 4 -24.04 -2.05 18.42
C LEU A 4 -23.85 -3.52 18.83
N ALA A 5 -24.94 -4.27 18.98
CA ALA A 5 -24.89 -5.69 19.31
C ALA A 5 -24.17 -6.47 18.20
N THR A 6 -24.46 -6.16 16.92
CA THR A 6 -23.80 -6.84 15.81
C THR A 6 -22.28 -6.62 15.75
N PHE A 7 -21.76 -5.46 16.16
CA PHE A 7 -20.31 -5.24 16.25
C PHE A 7 -19.69 -5.89 17.49
N THR A 8 -20.41 -5.93 18.61
CA THR A 8 -19.87 -6.45 19.88
C THR A 8 -19.56 -7.95 19.80
N PHE A 9 -20.43 -8.73 19.14
CA PHE A 9 -20.27 -10.19 19.05
C PHE A 9 -19.52 -10.67 17.80
N SER A 10 -19.20 -9.77 16.87
CA SER A 10 -18.45 -10.16 15.66
C SER A 10 -16.94 -10.18 15.92
N PRO A 11 -16.22 -11.23 15.49
CA PRO A 11 -14.76 -11.26 15.56
C PRO A 11 -14.18 -10.14 14.70
N TRP A 12 -13.03 -9.61 15.09
CA TRP A 12 -12.38 -8.52 14.34
C TRP A 12 -11.70 -9.02 13.07
N VAL A 13 -11.25 -10.29 13.08
CA VAL A 13 -10.64 -10.98 11.94
C VAL A 13 -11.36 -12.30 11.73
N ILE A 14 -11.67 -12.63 10.47
CA ILE A 14 -12.27 -13.90 10.05
C ILE A 14 -11.35 -14.62 9.07
N GLN A 15 -11.44 -15.95 9.02
CA GLN A 15 -10.63 -16.73 8.10
C GLN A 15 -11.09 -16.56 6.64
N SER A 16 -10.16 -16.27 5.75
CA SER A 16 -10.33 -16.36 4.29
C SER A 16 -8.96 -16.47 3.65
N SER A 17 -8.83 -17.33 2.64
CA SER A 17 -7.59 -17.54 1.89
C SER A 17 -7.61 -16.94 0.48
N VAL A 18 -8.64 -16.16 0.14
CA VAL A 18 -8.83 -15.60 -1.20
C VAL A 18 -8.28 -14.18 -1.24
N SER A 19 -7.43 -13.90 -2.23
CA SER A 19 -6.92 -12.58 -2.54
C SER A 19 -7.07 -12.29 -4.04
N PRO A 20 -7.73 -11.20 -4.45
CA PRO A 20 -7.73 -10.74 -5.83
C PRO A 20 -6.43 -10.05 -6.25
N LEU A 21 -5.43 -9.88 -5.36
CA LEU A 21 -4.19 -9.15 -5.61
C LEU A 21 -3.52 -9.49 -6.96
N GLY A 22 -3.32 -10.78 -7.26
CA GLY A 22 -2.67 -11.19 -8.51
C GLY A 22 -3.48 -10.83 -9.76
N VAL A 23 -4.80 -10.92 -9.68
CA VAL A 23 -5.72 -10.51 -10.76
C VAL A 23 -5.69 -9.00 -10.93
N ASN A 24 -5.73 -8.25 -9.82
CA ASN A 24 -5.66 -6.78 -9.82
C ASN A 24 -4.34 -6.28 -10.42
N LEU A 25 -3.22 -6.93 -10.09
CA LEU A 25 -1.90 -6.65 -10.67
C LEU A 25 -1.87 -6.93 -12.17
N ALA A 26 -2.40 -8.08 -12.60
CA ALA A 26 -2.47 -8.45 -14.01
C ALA A 26 -3.36 -7.48 -14.83
N ASP A 27 -4.47 -7.04 -14.26
CA ASP A 27 -5.36 -6.04 -14.84
C ASP A 27 -4.65 -4.68 -15.00
N MET A 28 -3.94 -4.23 -13.95
CA MET A 28 -3.18 -2.98 -14.01
C MET A 28 -2.07 -3.00 -15.04
N LEU A 29 -1.33 -4.12 -15.13
CA LEU A 29 -0.26 -4.28 -16.11
C LEU A 29 -0.79 -4.16 -17.56
N ARG A 30 -1.99 -4.66 -17.82
CA ARG A 30 -2.62 -4.57 -19.14
C ARG A 30 -3.20 -3.20 -19.45
N SER A 31 -3.87 -2.58 -18.48
CA SER A 31 -4.71 -1.39 -18.70
C SER A 31 -4.02 -0.07 -18.44
N ARG A 32 -2.87 -0.05 -17.75
CA ARG A 32 -2.17 1.17 -17.32
C ARG A 32 -0.70 1.14 -17.72
N PRO A 33 -0.36 1.55 -18.95
CA PRO A 33 1.01 1.58 -19.46
C PRO A 33 1.98 2.30 -18.53
N GLU A 34 1.54 3.42 -17.96
CA GLU A 34 2.32 4.27 -17.06
C GLU A 34 2.69 3.59 -15.74
N ARG A 35 1.98 2.51 -15.36
CA ARG A 35 2.20 1.79 -14.10
C ARG A 35 2.91 0.46 -14.24
N ARG A 36 3.28 0.05 -15.45
CA ARG A 36 3.88 -1.27 -15.69
C ARG A 36 5.22 -1.43 -14.98
N GLN A 37 6.08 -0.41 -15.01
CA GLN A 37 7.36 -0.45 -14.33
C GLN A 37 7.20 -0.55 -12.81
N ALA A 38 6.25 0.20 -12.24
CA ALA A 38 5.90 0.11 -10.83
C ALA A 38 5.38 -1.29 -10.45
N ALA A 39 4.58 -1.91 -11.31
CA ALA A 39 4.07 -3.27 -11.11
C ALA A 39 5.19 -4.31 -11.11
N LEU A 40 6.15 -4.21 -12.04
CA LEU A 40 7.34 -5.08 -12.02
C LEU A 40 8.19 -4.85 -10.77
N SER A 41 8.35 -3.60 -10.35
CA SER A 41 9.06 -3.26 -9.11
C SER A 41 8.41 -3.92 -7.89
N LEU A 42 7.09 -3.81 -7.78
CA LEU A 42 6.29 -4.45 -6.73
C LEU A 42 6.43 -5.99 -6.75
N LEU A 43 6.40 -6.63 -7.92
CA LEU A 43 6.61 -8.08 -8.02
C LEU A 43 7.95 -8.53 -7.44
N ARG A 44 9.03 -7.77 -7.70
CA ARG A 44 10.36 -8.05 -7.12
C ARG A 44 10.34 -7.99 -5.61
N HIS A 45 9.72 -6.96 -5.02
CA HIS A 45 9.59 -6.84 -3.56
C HIS A 45 8.71 -7.92 -2.93
N LEU A 46 7.77 -8.50 -3.70
CA LEU A 46 6.97 -9.65 -3.28
C LEU A 46 7.70 -10.99 -3.48
N GLY A 47 9.00 -10.96 -3.76
CA GLY A 47 9.85 -12.15 -3.88
C GLY A 47 9.66 -12.93 -5.18
N LYS A 48 9.18 -12.27 -6.25
CA LYS A 48 9.13 -12.85 -7.59
C LYS A 48 10.35 -12.41 -8.40
N GLU A 49 11.09 -13.37 -8.94
CA GLU A 49 12.04 -13.10 -10.01
C GLU A 49 11.24 -12.71 -11.25
N VAL A 50 11.33 -11.43 -11.63
CA VAL A 50 10.71 -10.93 -12.85
C VAL A 50 11.67 -11.26 -13.99
N ASP A 51 11.62 -12.49 -14.46
CA ASP A 51 12.43 -12.91 -15.59
C ASP A 51 11.77 -12.48 -16.91
N SER A 52 12.56 -11.91 -17.81
CA SER A 52 12.12 -11.77 -19.20
C SER A 52 12.08 -13.15 -19.85
N ILE A 53 10.96 -13.54 -20.46
CA ILE A 53 10.99 -14.69 -21.36
C ILE A 53 11.73 -14.28 -22.63
N ALA A 54 12.78 -15.04 -22.95
CA ALA A 54 13.57 -14.87 -24.16
C ALA A 54 14.11 -13.44 -24.35
N GLY A 55 14.45 -12.70 -23.29
CA GLY A 55 15.04 -11.36 -23.42
C GLY A 55 14.11 -10.28 -23.98
N VAL A 56 12.79 -10.46 -23.91
CA VAL A 56 11.81 -9.41 -24.25
C VAL A 56 11.75 -8.40 -23.11
N LEU A 57 12.09 -7.14 -23.38
CA LEU A 57 11.95 -6.06 -22.42
C LEU A 57 10.52 -5.52 -22.42
N LEU A 58 10.11 -4.94 -21.29
CA LEU A 58 8.78 -4.36 -21.14
C LEU A 58 8.51 -3.26 -22.18
N ASP A 59 9.52 -2.43 -22.44
CA ASP A 59 9.45 -1.28 -23.36
C ASP A 59 9.38 -1.70 -24.84
N ASP A 60 9.74 -2.96 -25.15
CA ASP A 60 9.65 -3.51 -26.50
C ASP A 60 8.23 -3.96 -26.87
N ILE A 61 7.31 -4.02 -25.90
CA ILE A 61 5.94 -4.52 -26.09
C ILE A 61 4.98 -3.35 -26.31
N SER A 62 4.42 -3.26 -27.51
CA SER A 62 3.39 -2.29 -27.89
C SER A 62 2.04 -2.54 -27.22
N GLU A 63 1.18 -1.51 -27.19
CA GLU A 63 -0.19 -1.62 -26.67
C GLU A 63 -1.05 -2.66 -27.40
N THR A 64 -0.80 -2.88 -28.70
CA THR A 64 -1.50 -3.92 -29.46
C THR A 64 -1.16 -5.33 -28.98
N GLU A 65 0.09 -5.56 -28.57
CA GLU A 65 0.51 -6.86 -28.01
C GLU A 65 -0.03 -7.03 -26.58
N TRP A 66 -0.07 -5.96 -25.78
CA TRP A 66 -0.73 -5.96 -24.46
C TRP A 66 -2.22 -6.30 -24.56
N ALA A 67 -2.93 -5.67 -25.50
CA ALA A 67 -4.35 -5.94 -25.74
C ALA A 67 -4.59 -7.39 -26.19
N ALA A 68 -3.68 -7.96 -26.98
CA ALA A 68 -3.74 -9.35 -27.42
C ALA A 68 -3.58 -10.37 -26.26
N THR A 69 -3.13 -9.95 -25.07
CA THR A 69 -3.09 -10.84 -23.88
C THR A 69 -4.46 -11.13 -23.28
N VAL A 70 -5.49 -10.33 -23.62
CA VAL A 70 -6.88 -10.53 -23.18
C VAL A 70 -7.65 -11.41 -24.17
N SER A 71 -7.35 -11.22 -25.45
CA SER A 71 -7.98 -11.94 -26.56
C SER A 71 -7.22 -13.23 -26.86
N SER A 72 -7.59 -14.32 -26.20
CA SER A 72 -7.18 -15.67 -26.64
C SER A 72 -7.91 -16.06 -27.93
N SER A 73 -7.71 -15.33 -29.03
CA SER A 73 -8.01 -15.68 -30.44
C SER A 73 -8.36 -14.43 -31.27
N SER A 74 -7.39 -13.85 -31.96
CA SER A 74 -7.68 -13.09 -33.18
C SER A 74 -6.46 -13.09 -34.09
N ASN A 75 -6.53 -13.91 -35.14
CA ASN A 75 -5.59 -13.88 -36.25
C ASN A 75 -5.73 -12.54 -36.97
N VAL A 76 -4.87 -11.58 -36.64
CA VAL A 76 -4.63 -10.42 -37.50
C VAL A 76 -3.69 -10.89 -38.62
N PRO A 77 -4.04 -10.73 -39.91
CA PRO A 77 -3.13 -11.07 -40.99
C PRO A 77 -1.99 -10.03 -41.01
N SER A 78 -0.76 -10.46 -40.77
CA SER A 78 0.45 -9.66 -41.06
C SER A 78 1.20 -10.28 -42.24
N ASP A 79 1.67 -9.43 -43.16
CA ASP A 79 2.11 -9.81 -44.51
C ASP A 79 3.54 -10.39 -44.62
N THR A 80 4.21 -10.71 -43.51
CA THR A 80 5.49 -11.45 -43.54
C THR A 80 5.63 -12.47 -42.40
N VAL A 81 6.29 -13.60 -42.69
CA VAL A 81 6.54 -14.71 -41.73
C VAL A 81 7.48 -14.28 -40.59
N SER A 82 8.35 -13.31 -40.82
CA SER A 82 9.22 -12.70 -39.79
C SER A 82 8.41 -11.88 -38.79
N ASP A 83 7.47 -11.07 -39.27
CA ASP A 83 6.62 -10.22 -38.42
C ASP A 83 5.68 -11.07 -37.56
N GLN A 84 5.15 -12.17 -38.10
CA GLN A 84 4.34 -13.12 -37.33
C GLN A 84 5.12 -13.78 -36.19
N ARG A 85 6.39 -14.14 -36.42
CA ARG A 85 7.26 -14.75 -35.39
C ARG A 85 7.66 -13.73 -34.32
N SER A 86 7.95 -12.49 -34.71
CA SER A 86 8.29 -11.40 -33.77
C SER A 86 7.11 -11.02 -32.89
N ASN A 87 5.93 -10.79 -33.50
CA ASN A 87 4.70 -10.47 -32.77
C ASN A 87 4.29 -11.61 -31.83
N SER A 88 4.43 -12.87 -32.27
CA SER A 88 4.17 -14.03 -31.40
C SER A 88 5.12 -14.07 -30.19
N ARG A 89 6.38 -13.65 -30.34
CA ARG A 89 7.33 -13.57 -29.22
C ARG A 89 6.98 -12.46 -28.23
N LEU A 90 6.64 -11.25 -28.71
CA LEU A 90 6.28 -10.11 -27.86
C LEU A 90 4.96 -10.36 -27.10
N ILE A 91 3.95 -10.94 -27.75
CA ILE A 91 2.70 -11.36 -27.09
C ILE A 91 2.98 -12.40 -25.99
N ARG A 92 3.86 -13.38 -26.24
CA ARG A 92 4.27 -14.36 -25.22
C ARG A 92 5.02 -13.71 -24.07
N GLY A 93 5.84 -12.69 -24.34
CA GLY A 93 6.48 -11.87 -23.32
C GLY A 93 5.45 -11.14 -22.44
N ALA A 94 4.47 -10.47 -23.05
CA ALA A 94 3.39 -9.80 -22.34
C ALA A 94 2.56 -10.78 -21.48
N GLN A 95 2.19 -11.92 -22.05
CA GLN A 95 1.51 -13.00 -21.34
C GLN A 95 2.34 -13.53 -20.17
N HIS A 96 3.66 -13.61 -20.31
CA HIS A 96 4.54 -14.02 -19.21
C HIS A 96 4.44 -13.08 -18.02
N PHE A 97 4.58 -11.77 -18.24
CA PHE A 97 4.47 -10.79 -17.16
C PHE A 97 3.10 -10.84 -16.47
N VAL A 98 2.02 -10.99 -17.26
CA VAL A 98 0.67 -11.20 -16.73
C VAL A 98 0.60 -12.46 -15.87
N GLN A 99 1.17 -13.58 -16.31
CA GLN A 99 1.18 -14.82 -15.53
C GLN A 99 2.01 -14.70 -14.25
N GLN A 100 3.10 -13.93 -14.26
CA GLN A 100 3.87 -13.62 -13.05
C GLN A 100 3.00 -12.90 -12.01
N CYS A 101 2.17 -11.93 -12.42
CA CYS A 101 1.19 -11.29 -11.54
C CYS A 101 0.18 -12.30 -10.97
N LEU A 102 -0.40 -13.17 -11.80
CA LEU A 102 -1.37 -14.18 -11.37
C LEU A 102 -0.78 -15.22 -10.39
N ASN A 103 0.53 -15.44 -10.46
CA ASN A 103 1.27 -16.34 -9.60
C ASN A 103 1.74 -15.70 -8.28
N VAL A 104 1.42 -14.43 -8.03
CA VAL A 104 1.67 -13.78 -6.73
C VAL A 104 0.89 -14.52 -5.65
N ARG A 105 1.61 -14.98 -4.63
CA ARG A 105 1.05 -15.66 -3.47
C ARG A 105 1.60 -15.00 -2.22
N ILE A 106 0.74 -14.36 -1.45
CA ILE A 106 1.08 -13.86 -0.12
C ILE A 106 0.78 -14.99 0.87
N PRO A 107 1.76 -15.42 1.69
CA PRO A 107 1.51 -16.37 2.75
C PRO A 107 0.45 -15.84 3.71
N GLU A 108 -0.62 -16.60 3.91
CA GLU A 108 -1.67 -16.23 4.86
C GLU A 108 -1.14 -16.30 6.29
N VAL A 109 -1.28 -15.21 7.03
CA VAL A 109 -1.05 -15.16 8.47
C VAL A 109 -2.19 -15.92 9.16
N PRO A 110 -1.88 -16.95 9.97
CA PRO A 110 -2.89 -17.67 10.74
C PRO A 110 -3.72 -16.74 11.62
N LEU A 111 -4.99 -17.07 11.82
CA LEU A 111 -5.96 -16.23 12.55
C LEU A 111 -5.44 -15.82 13.95
N GLU A 112 -4.83 -16.75 14.67
CA GLU A 112 -4.26 -16.52 16.00
C GLU A 112 -3.06 -15.56 16.03
N LYS A 113 -2.44 -15.32 14.86
CA LYS A 113 -1.34 -14.36 14.68
C LYS A 113 -1.82 -13.02 14.10
N CYS A 114 -3.08 -12.91 13.68
CA CYS A 114 -3.67 -11.65 13.25
C CYS A 114 -4.00 -10.77 14.47
N ILE A 115 -2.96 -10.18 15.07
CA ILE A 115 -3.10 -9.32 16.24
C ILE A 115 -3.34 -7.89 15.78
N LEU A 116 -4.51 -7.35 16.17
CA LEU A 116 -4.88 -5.95 16.00
C LEU A 116 -4.64 -5.19 17.30
N ALA A 117 -4.32 -3.91 17.17
CA ALA A 117 -4.21 -3.00 18.29
C ALA A 117 -5.55 -2.88 19.03
N GLU A 118 -5.49 -2.83 20.36
CA GLU A 118 -6.66 -2.65 21.25
C GLU A 118 -7.75 -3.73 21.09
N MET A 119 -7.44 -4.86 20.45
CA MET A 119 -8.39 -5.97 20.24
C MET A 119 -8.85 -6.61 21.54
N ASP A 120 -8.06 -6.49 22.61
CA ASP A 120 -8.39 -6.91 23.98
C ASP A 120 -9.26 -5.89 24.74
N GLY A 121 -9.66 -4.80 24.08
CA GLY A 121 -10.45 -3.71 24.64
C GLY A 121 -9.65 -2.70 25.46
N ARG A 122 -8.32 -2.83 25.54
CA ARG A 122 -7.45 -1.90 26.28
C ARG A 122 -6.83 -0.90 25.31
N ARG A 123 -7.01 0.40 25.61
CA ARG A 123 -6.35 1.46 24.86
C ARG A 123 -4.90 1.61 25.28
N SER A 124 -4.03 1.95 24.34
CA SER A 124 -2.61 2.19 24.61
C SER A 124 -2.33 3.47 25.40
N TYR A 125 -3.29 4.40 25.45
CA TYR A 125 -3.17 5.71 26.10
C TYR A 125 -4.54 6.22 26.59
N PRO A 126 -4.57 7.14 27.58
CA PRO A 126 -5.81 7.78 28.02
C PRO A 126 -6.33 8.77 26.98
N LEU A 127 -7.65 8.87 26.85
CA LEU A 127 -8.29 9.91 26.03
C LEU A 127 -8.50 11.16 26.88
N VAL A 128 -7.94 12.28 26.43
CA VAL A 128 -8.10 13.58 27.07
C VAL A 128 -8.87 14.48 26.12
N TYR A 129 -9.93 15.12 26.63
CA TYR A 129 -10.77 16.04 25.88
C TYR A 129 -10.65 17.42 26.52
N ALA A 130 -10.50 18.47 25.70
CA ALA A 130 -10.65 19.84 26.19
C ALA A 130 -12.13 20.15 26.51
N SER A 131 -13.06 19.57 25.74
CA SER A 131 -14.51 19.60 25.96
C SER A 131 -15.17 18.32 25.42
N PRO A 132 -16.28 17.82 26.01
CA PRO A 132 -16.93 16.56 25.58
C PRO A 132 -17.40 16.51 24.12
N MET A 133 -17.59 17.67 23.49
CA MET A 133 -18.05 17.80 22.09
C MET A 133 -16.89 17.94 21.10
N GLU A 134 -15.65 18.04 21.58
CA GLU A 134 -14.48 18.20 20.72
C GLU A 134 -13.84 16.86 20.38
N VAL A 135 -12.93 16.92 19.40
CA VAL A 135 -12.02 15.84 19.07
C VAL A 135 -11.01 15.66 20.21
N PRO A 136 -10.75 14.43 20.70
CA PRO A 136 -9.78 14.23 21.77
C PRO A 136 -8.37 14.65 21.34
N LEU A 137 -7.58 15.06 22.32
CA LEU A 137 -6.15 15.28 22.13
C LEU A 137 -5.48 13.95 21.78
N VAL A 138 -4.69 13.95 20.71
CA VAL A 138 -3.88 12.80 20.32
C VAL A 138 -2.48 12.98 20.92
N PRO A 139 -2.02 12.07 21.79
CA PRO A 139 -0.66 12.12 22.32
C PRO A 139 0.39 12.02 21.21
N ASP A 140 1.55 12.63 21.44
CA ASP A 140 2.71 12.40 20.59
C ASP A 140 3.18 10.94 20.69
N HIS A 141 3.78 10.44 19.61
CA HIS A 141 4.40 9.12 19.65
C HIS A 141 5.63 9.15 20.57
N PRO A 142 5.92 8.10 21.38
CA PRO A 142 7.09 8.08 22.26
C PRO A 142 8.43 8.29 21.55
N LEU A 143 8.48 7.98 20.25
CA LEU A 143 9.64 8.16 19.37
C LEU A 143 9.46 9.31 18.36
N GLU A 144 8.65 10.33 18.64
CA GLU A 144 8.30 11.40 17.69
C GLU A 144 9.54 12.02 17.03
N ALA A 145 10.57 12.41 17.80
CA ALA A 145 11.79 13.02 17.24
C ALA A 145 12.53 12.11 16.24
N MET A 146 12.56 10.80 16.51
CA MET A 146 13.16 9.81 15.60
C MET A 146 12.33 9.67 14.32
N ARG A 147 10.99 9.71 14.46
CA ARG A 147 10.08 9.68 13.32
C ARG A 147 10.27 10.90 12.42
N GLU A 148 10.31 12.11 12.99
CA GLU A 148 10.51 13.34 12.21
C GLU A 148 11.82 13.29 11.43
N THR A 149 12.89 12.78 12.05
CA THR A 149 14.19 12.59 11.39
C THR A 149 14.07 11.68 10.15
N TRP A 150 13.36 10.56 10.26
CA TRP A 150 13.16 9.66 9.14
C TRP A 150 12.19 10.20 8.08
N ILE A 151 11.12 10.88 8.50
CA ILE A 151 10.14 11.50 7.61
C ILE A 151 10.85 12.51 6.70
N THR A 152 11.65 13.41 7.29
CA THR A 152 12.45 14.39 6.53
C THR A 152 13.53 13.73 5.68
N ARG A 153 14.20 12.68 6.18
CA ARG A 153 15.18 11.93 5.39
C ARG A 153 14.58 11.29 4.14
N TYR A 154 13.37 10.76 4.27
CA TYR A 154 12.61 10.17 3.17
C TYR A 154 11.76 11.20 2.40
N ARG A 155 11.85 12.49 2.77
CA ARG A 155 11.15 13.60 2.10
C ARG A 155 9.63 13.37 2.03
N LEU A 156 9.05 12.70 3.03
CA LEU A 156 7.65 12.24 2.98
C LEU A 156 6.64 13.36 3.27
N GLU A 157 7.10 14.52 3.70
CA GLU A 157 6.33 15.75 3.89
C GLU A 157 6.27 16.63 2.63
N GLU A 158 6.95 16.24 1.54
CA GLU A 158 7.00 17.01 0.30
C GLU A 158 5.72 16.90 -0.52
N VAL A 159 5.30 18.04 -1.07
CA VAL A 159 4.02 18.19 -1.78
C VAL A 159 4.07 17.74 -3.26
N ASP A 160 5.27 17.49 -3.77
CA ASP A 160 5.57 17.04 -5.13
C ASP A 160 6.24 15.65 -5.16
N LEU A 161 6.21 14.93 -4.03
CA LEU A 161 6.72 13.57 -3.95
C LEU A 161 5.95 12.65 -4.91
N SER A 162 6.59 12.28 -6.02
CA SER A 162 6.06 11.31 -6.97
C SER A 162 6.59 9.92 -6.64
N THR A 163 5.68 8.99 -6.36
CA THR A 163 6.01 7.59 -6.06
C THR A 163 4.97 6.67 -6.70
N GLU A 164 5.16 6.32 -7.96
CA GLU A 164 4.24 5.46 -8.73
C GLU A 164 4.06 4.09 -8.09
N GLU A 165 5.11 3.52 -7.49
CA GLU A 165 5.01 2.28 -6.71
C GLU A 165 4.05 2.41 -5.53
N VAL A 166 4.12 3.52 -4.79
CA VAL A 166 3.20 3.74 -3.66
C VAL A 166 1.79 4.01 -4.16
N ALA A 167 1.63 4.74 -5.26
CA ALA A 167 0.33 4.98 -5.89
C ALA A 167 -0.33 3.67 -6.35
N LEU A 168 0.45 2.79 -6.98
CA LEU A 168 0.05 1.44 -7.35
C LEU A 168 -0.39 0.64 -6.11
N VAL A 169 0.42 0.63 -5.05
CA VAL A 169 0.08 -0.08 -3.80
C VAL A 169 -1.22 0.47 -3.20
N CYS A 170 -1.43 1.78 -3.20
CA CYS A 170 -2.67 2.39 -2.69
C CYS A 170 -3.91 1.94 -3.48
N ASP A 171 -3.83 1.86 -4.81
CA ASP A 171 -4.92 1.32 -5.64
C ASP A 171 -5.19 -0.16 -5.35
N LEU A 172 -4.14 -0.96 -5.14
CA LEU A 172 -4.27 -2.37 -4.78
C LEU A 172 -4.89 -2.53 -3.40
N VAL A 173 -4.56 -1.66 -2.44
CA VAL A 173 -5.21 -1.64 -1.12
C VAL A 173 -6.70 -1.39 -1.26
N ALA A 174 -7.12 -0.41 -2.06
CA ALA A 174 -8.54 -0.13 -2.28
C ALA A 174 -9.26 -1.36 -2.86
N LYS A 175 -8.67 -2.00 -3.88
CA LYS A 175 -9.25 -3.20 -4.51
C LYS A 175 -9.26 -4.43 -3.59
N GLU A 176 -8.17 -4.72 -2.89
CA GLU A 176 -8.04 -5.87 -1.98
C GLU A 176 -8.97 -5.78 -0.78
N MET A 177 -9.09 -4.56 -0.25
CA MET A 177 -10.01 -4.29 0.83
C MET A 177 -11.42 -4.04 0.32
N GLU A 178 -11.70 -4.03 -0.99
CA GLU A 178 -13.02 -3.63 -1.52
C GLU A 178 -13.50 -2.29 -0.92
N ALA A 179 -12.58 -1.36 -0.68
CA ALA A 179 -12.80 -0.10 0.01
C ALA A 179 -12.78 1.07 -0.97
N ALA A 180 -13.45 2.17 -0.61
CA ALA A 180 -13.51 3.36 -1.44
C ALA A 180 -12.13 3.99 -1.68
N ILE A 181 -11.25 3.95 -0.66
CA ILE A 181 -9.96 4.62 -0.69
C ILE A 181 -8.88 3.70 -0.11
N GLY A 182 -7.76 3.57 -0.82
CA GLY A 182 -6.50 3.09 -0.30
C GLY A 182 -5.47 4.21 -0.37
N VAL A 183 -4.69 4.43 0.69
CA VAL A 183 -3.75 5.55 0.76
C VAL A 183 -2.64 5.31 1.78
N ALA A 184 -1.43 5.82 1.52
CA ALA A 184 -0.40 5.95 2.54
C ALA A 184 -0.44 7.36 3.14
N THR A 185 -0.30 7.45 4.47
CA THR A 185 -0.33 8.75 5.18
C THR A 185 0.83 8.89 6.12
N VAL A 186 1.35 10.11 6.22
CA VAL A 186 2.42 10.51 7.14
C VAL A 186 1.89 11.60 8.04
N VAL A 187 2.13 11.44 9.34
CA VAL A 187 1.76 12.44 10.35
C VAL A 187 3.03 12.92 11.02
N MET A 188 3.20 14.24 11.03
CA MET A 188 4.34 14.94 11.64
C MET A 188 3.87 16.31 12.13
N ARG A 189 4.30 16.70 13.33
CA ARG A 189 3.83 17.92 14.01
C ARG A 189 2.31 17.98 14.05
N ASP A 190 1.70 19.02 13.51
CA ASP A 190 0.26 19.28 13.51
C ASP A 190 -0.46 18.85 12.22
N LYS A 191 0.23 18.13 11.31
CA LYS A 191 -0.25 17.86 9.96
C LYS A 191 -0.18 16.38 9.57
N GLN A 192 -1.04 16.01 8.61
CA GLN A 192 -1.04 14.74 7.90
C GLN A 192 -0.92 15.00 6.40
N TRP A 193 0.08 14.38 5.78
CA TRP A 193 0.30 14.32 4.34
C TRP A 193 -0.15 12.96 3.78
N PHE A 194 -0.51 12.96 2.50
CA PHE A 194 -0.84 11.76 1.73
C PHE A 194 0.30 11.43 0.76
N ILE A 195 0.52 10.14 0.52
CA ILE A 195 1.57 9.65 -0.38
C ILE A 195 0.95 8.64 -1.35
N PRO A 196 0.93 8.94 -2.67
CA PRO A 196 1.33 10.22 -3.27
C PRO A 196 0.42 11.39 -2.82
N PRO A 197 0.87 12.65 -2.97
CA PRO A 197 0.07 13.83 -2.64
C PRO A 197 -1.29 13.86 -3.35
N VAL A 198 -2.36 14.06 -2.59
CA VAL A 198 -3.72 14.26 -3.12
C VAL A 198 -3.91 15.74 -3.42
N ARG A 199 -4.52 16.08 -4.56
CA ARG A 199 -4.76 17.46 -5.00
C ARG A 199 -6.25 17.76 -5.09
N SER A 200 -6.64 18.95 -4.64
CA SER A 200 -7.95 19.58 -4.83
C SER A 200 -7.80 20.87 -5.64
N ASP A 201 -8.91 21.54 -5.92
CA ASP A 201 -8.93 22.85 -6.57
C ASP A 201 -8.16 23.93 -5.78
N GLU A 202 -7.96 23.72 -4.47
CA GLU A 202 -7.26 24.64 -3.57
C GLU A 202 -5.76 24.28 -3.41
N GLY A 203 -5.29 23.20 -4.03
CA GLY A 203 -3.89 22.76 -3.97
C GLY A 203 -3.71 21.36 -3.36
N VAL A 204 -2.56 21.10 -2.74
CA VAL A 204 -2.29 19.80 -2.10
C VAL A 204 -3.06 19.70 -0.80
N VAL A 205 -3.78 18.59 -0.64
CA VAL A 205 -4.59 18.32 0.56
C VAL A 205 -3.66 17.92 1.70
N VAL A 206 -3.72 18.68 2.79
CA VAL A 206 -3.02 18.40 4.05
C VAL A 206 -4.03 18.51 5.17
N ASN A 207 -4.17 17.44 5.95
CA ASN A 207 -5.14 17.41 7.06
C ASN A 207 -4.47 17.81 8.37
N GLU A 208 -5.25 18.30 9.33
CA GLU A 208 -4.76 18.49 10.70
C GLU A 208 -4.53 17.12 11.38
N ARG A 209 -3.44 16.99 12.15
CA ARG A 209 -3.12 15.78 12.94
C ARG A 209 -4.29 15.34 13.81
N LYS A 210 -4.98 16.28 14.45
CA LYS A 210 -6.13 15.96 15.33
C LYS A 210 -7.30 15.34 14.56
N GLN A 211 -7.42 15.56 13.25
CA GLN A 211 -8.47 14.98 12.39
C GLN A 211 -8.01 13.69 11.67
N SER A 212 -6.86 13.12 12.07
CA SER A 212 -6.27 11.95 11.42
C SER A 212 -6.51 10.68 12.23
N PHE A 213 -7.00 9.64 11.56
CA PHE A 213 -7.05 8.28 12.10
C PHE A 213 -5.64 7.72 12.31
N SER A 214 -4.75 8.01 11.36
CA SER A 214 -3.36 7.57 11.40
C SER A 214 -2.66 8.06 12.65
N SER A 215 -2.92 9.29 13.14
CA SER A 215 -2.36 9.78 14.42
C SER A 215 -2.57 8.82 15.59
N HIS A 216 -3.74 8.17 15.67
CA HIS A 216 -4.01 7.15 16.68
C HIS A 216 -3.39 5.79 16.32
N SER A 217 -3.38 5.43 15.04
CA SER A 217 -2.71 4.22 14.51
C SER A 217 -1.21 4.20 14.80
N LEU A 218 -0.56 5.36 14.89
CA LEU A 218 0.85 5.44 15.23
C LEU A 218 1.16 4.96 16.65
N LEU A 219 0.20 5.06 17.57
CA LEU A 219 0.37 4.76 19.00
C LEU A 219 0.13 3.28 19.36
N THR A 220 0.06 2.39 18.36
CA THR A 220 -0.38 1.00 18.52
C THR A 220 0.76 -0.02 18.60
N GLU A 221 1.97 0.38 18.98
CA GLU A 221 3.13 -0.51 19.12
C GLU A 221 3.42 -1.35 17.86
N LYS A 222 3.31 -0.73 16.67
CA LYS A 222 3.51 -1.39 15.37
C LYS A 222 2.46 -2.46 15.02
N LYS A 223 1.33 -2.52 15.72
CA LYS A 223 0.21 -3.41 15.38
C LYS A 223 -0.75 -2.71 14.42
N PRO A 224 -1.35 -3.42 13.44
CA PRO A 224 -2.42 -2.85 12.63
C PRO A 224 -3.60 -2.37 13.49
N PHE A 225 -4.23 -1.28 13.06
CA PHE A 225 -5.29 -0.59 13.79
C PHE A 225 -6.59 -0.60 12.98
N LEU A 226 -7.64 -1.15 13.57
CA LEU A 226 -8.94 -1.33 12.91
C LEU A 226 -10.03 -0.51 13.61
N VAL A 227 -10.67 0.37 12.84
CA VAL A 227 -11.89 1.08 13.24
C VAL A 227 -13.04 0.56 12.39
N ARG A 228 -13.90 -0.21 13.03
CA ARG A 228 -15.01 -0.92 12.38
C ARG A 228 -16.20 -0.02 12.03
N ASN A 229 -16.45 0.98 12.87
CA ASN A 229 -17.39 2.07 12.64
C ASN A 229 -16.94 3.32 13.41
N ALA A 230 -16.48 4.35 12.70
CA ALA A 230 -15.98 5.59 13.26
C ALA A 230 -17.06 6.41 13.97
N GLN A 231 -18.34 6.27 13.59
CA GLN A 231 -19.45 6.92 14.30
C GLN A 231 -19.69 6.35 15.70
N LEU A 232 -19.28 5.10 15.92
CA LEU A 232 -19.41 4.41 17.22
C LEU A 232 -18.13 4.51 18.06
N ASP A 233 -17.03 5.02 17.51
CA ASP A 233 -15.77 5.19 18.23
C ASP A 233 -15.68 6.60 18.83
N VAL A 234 -15.52 6.67 20.15
CA VAL A 234 -15.42 7.92 20.92
C VAL A 234 -14.26 8.82 20.51
N ARG A 235 -13.26 8.29 19.79
CA ARG A 235 -12.16 9.08 19.21
C ARG A 235 -12.57 9.82 17.95
N PHE A 236 -13.34 9.16 17.10
CA PHE A 236 -13.52 9.55 15.70
C PHE A 236 -14.91 10.11 15.40
N ARG A 237 -15.92 9.84 16.24
CA ARG A 237 -17.31 10.24 15.97
C ARG A 237 -17.55 11.73 15.73
N ASN A 238 -16.63 12.58 16.20
CA ASN A 238 -16.68 14.04 16.04
C ASN A 238 -15.74 14.56 14.94
N TYR A 239 -15.04 13.68 14.21
CA TYR A 239 -14.17 14.08 13.10
C TYR A 239 -15.01 14.66 11.97
N ASN A 240 -14.50 15.70 11.31
CA ASN A 240 -15.21 16.36 10.21
C ASN A 240 -15.51 15.37 9.08
N VAL A 241 -14.58 14.46 8.76
CA VAL A 241 -14.76 13.45 7.70
C VAL A 241 -15.78 12.37 8.06
N VAL A 242 -16.10 12.20 9.36
CA VAL A 242 -17.09 11.24 9.86
C VAL A 242 -18.48 11.87 9.92
N THR A 243 -18.57 13.14 10.34
CA THR A 243 -19.84 13.87 10.49
C THR A 243 -20.32 14.57 9.21
N ALA A 244 -19.41 14.87 8.28
CA ALA A 244 -19.74 15.47 6.99
C ALA A 244 -20.41 14.48 6.03
N LYS A 245 -20.85 14.99 4.86
CA LYS A 245 -21.50 14.22 3.80
C LYS A 245 -20.70 13.01 3.32
N ASN A 246 -19.37 13.06 3.41
CA ASN A 246 -18.50 11.93 3.04
C ASN A 246 -18.69 10.72 3.96
N ASN A 247 -19.18 10.93 5.19
CA ASN A 247 -19.60 9.91 6.14
C ASN A 247 -18.63 8.72 6.22
N LEU A 248 -17.37 9.01 6.53
CA LEU A 248 -16.35 7.98 6.64
C LEU A 248 -16.61 7.13 7.89
N GLN A 249 -16.67 5.81 7.73
CA GLN A 249 -17.07 4.90 8.81
C GLN A 249 -16.04 3.80 9.08
N PHE A 250 -15.29 3.35 8.08
CA PHE A 250 -14.32 2.28 8.24
C PHE A 250 -12.90 2.79 8.03
N TYR A 251 -11.98 2.31 8.85
CA TYR A 251 -10.55 2.53 8.69
C TYR A 251 -9.79 1.25 9.08
N PHE A 252 -8.87 0.82 8.23
CA PHE A 252 -7.87 -0.19 8.58
C PHE A 252 -6.48 0.32 8.21
N GLY A 253 -5.65 0.56 9.23
CA GLY A 253 -4.30 1.09 9.07
C GLY A 253 -3.23 0.06 9.43
N VAL A 254 -2.24 -0.12 8.57
CA VAL A 254 -1.06 -0.94 8.81
C VAL A 254 0.19 -0.04 8.86
N PRO A 255 1.03 -0.14 9.89
CA PRO A 255 2.21 0.71 10.03
C PRO A 255 3.25 0.41 8.94
N ILE A 256 3.85 1.46 8.40
CA ILE A 256 5.00 1.40 7.49
C ILE A 256 6.25 1.79 8.28
N LEU A 257 7.30 0.97 8.18
CA LEU A 257 8.49 1.07 9.02
C LEU A 257 9.69 1.63 8.25
N ALA A 258 10.48 2.48 8.91
CA ALA A 258 11.77 2.94 8.41
C ALA A 258 12.89 1.90 8.60
N GLY A 259 14.13 2.26 8.23
CA GLY A 259 15.31 1.41 8.28
C GLY A 259 15.56 0.76 9.65
N ASP A 260 15.39 1.52 10.72
CA ASP A 260 15.60 1.13 12.12
C ASP A 260 14.33 0.54 12.80
N GLY A 261 13.27 0.33 12.02
CA GLY A 261 12.00 -0.20 12.51
C GLY A 261 11.09 0.82 13.18
N VAL A 262 11.36 2.13 13.10
CA VAL A 262 10.45 3.18 13.56
C VAL A 262 9.25 3.31 12.62
N VAL A 263 8.04 3.50 13.15
CA VAL A 263 6.83 3.74 12.32
C VAL A 263 6.88 5.17 11.79
N VAL A 264 6.95 5.33 10.48
CA VAL A 264 6.99 6.66 9.84
C VAL A 264 5.69 7.04 9.14
N ALA A 265 4.94 6.04 8.68
CA ALA A 265 3.71 6.22 7.94
C ALA A 265 2.71 5.11 8.26
N THR A 266 1.51 5.21 7.70
CA THR A 266 0.48 4.17 7.78
C THR A 266 -0.13 3.94 6.40
N LEU A 267 -0.16 2.68 5.96
CA LEU A 267 -0.92 2.23 4.79
C LEU A 267 -2.35 1.95 5.21
N CYS A 268 -3.31 2.66 4.63
CA CYS A 268 -4.68 2.71 5.13
C CYS A 268 -5.68 2.33 4.04
N ALA A 269 -6.72 1.58 4.43
CA ALA A 269 -7.96 1.47 3.68
C ALA A 269 -9.07 2.22 4.41
N LEU A 270 -9.84 3.04 3.70
CA LEU A 270 -10.93 3.83 4.24
C LEU A 270 -12.21 3.63 3.43
N ASP A 271 -13.34 3.55 4.12
CA ASP A 271 -14.64 3.34 3.49
C ASP A 271 -15.78 4.06 4.21
N THR A 272 -16.84 4.36 3.46
CA THR A 272 -18.08 4.99 3.94
C THR A 272 -19.05 3.97 4.54
N GLN A 273 -18.78 2.68 4.35
CA GLN A 273 -19.55 1.58 4.93
C GLN A 273 -18.81 0.97 6.11
N PRO A 274 -19.48 0.75 7.25
CA PRO A 274 -18.85 0.15 8.42
C PRO A 274 -18.67 -1.35 8.18
N ARG A 275 -17.66 -1.95 8.85
CA ARG A 275 -17.34 -3.37 8.66
C ARG A 275 -17.07 -4.07 9.95
N LYS A 276 -17.68 -5.24 10.12
CA LYS A 276 -17.60 -6.04 11.35
C LYS A 276 -16.24 -6.70 11.54
N SER A 277 -15.59 -7.05 10.44
CA SER A 277 -14.36 -7.84 10.41
C SER A 277 -13.55 -7.53 9.15
N ILE A 278 -12.25 -7.82 9.20
CA ILE A 278 -11.41 -8.02 8.02
C ILE A 278 -11.08 -9.51 7.89
N THR A 279 -10.55 -9.95 6.76
CA THR A 279 -10.10 -11.33 6.62
C THR A 279 -8.62 -11.53 6.99
N THR A 280 -8.22 -12.77 7.30
CA THR A 280 -6.82 -13.17 7.47
C THR A 280 -5.98 -12.87 6.23
N MET A 281 -6.52 -13.12 5.03
CA MET A 281 -5.84 -12.75 3.78
C MET A 281 -5.71 -11.23 3.60
N GLN A 282 -6.77 -10.44 3.88
CA GLN A 282 -6.70 -8.98 3.85
C GLN A 282 -5.64 -8.44 4.82
N TYR A 283 -5.57 -8.99 6.04
CA TYR A 283 -4.52 -8.68 7.01
C TYR A 283 -3.12 -8.97 6.42
N SER A 284 -2.96 -10.14 5.80
CA SER A 284 -1.69 -10.61 5.23
C SER A 284 -1.23 -9.74 4.07
N VAL A 285 -2.13 -9.43 3.14
CA VAL A 285 -1.84 -8.59 1.97
C VAL A 285 -1.53 -7.16 2.39
N MET A 286 -2.32 -6.55 3.27
CA MET A 286 -2.05 -5.20 3.77
C MET A 286 -0.69 -5.12 4.48
N THR A 287 -0.33 -6.14 5.25
CA THR A 287 0.99 -6.26 5.90
C THR A 287 2.11 -6.36 4.88
N ALA A 288 1.98 -7.24 3.88
CA ALA A 288 2.97 -7.40 2.82
C ALA A 288 3.14 -6.11 2.00
N LEU A 289 2.05 -5.43 1.64
CA LEU A 289 2.09 -4.17 0.89
C LEU A 289 2.75 -3.03 1.69
N ALA A 290 2.52 -2.94 3.00
CA ALA A 290 3.22 -1.98 3.86
C ALA A 290 4.73 -2.27 3.95
N GLN A 291 5.12 -3.55 3.95
CA GLN A 291 6.52 -3.96 3.88
C GLN A 291 7.16 -3.64 2.53
N VAL A 292 6.41 -3.75 1.43
CA VAL A 292 6.89 -3.31 0.11
C VAL A 292 7.17 -1.81 0.13
N ILE A 293 6.24 -0.97 0.59
CA ILE A 293 6.49 0.48 0.69
C ILE A 293 7.71 0.77 1.56
N SER A 294 7.84 0.07 2.69
CA SER A 294 9.02 0.19 3.57
C SER A 294 10.33 -0.12 2.82
N SER A 295 10.31 -1.09 1.91
CA SER A 295 11.47 -1.52 1.11
C SER A 295 11.78 -0.53 -0.01
N VAL A 296 10.74 -0.09 -0.74
CA VAL A 296 10.83 0.95 -1.78
C VAL A 296 11.44 2.22 -1.19
N TRP A 297 10.96 2.72 -0.05
CA TRP A 297 11.52 3.92 0.56
C TRP A 297 12.98 3.74 1.02
N LYS A 298 13.33 2.57 1.55
CA LYS A 298 14.73 2.28 1.91
C LYS A 298 15.66 2.33 0.70
N GLU A 299 15.20 1.86 -0.46
CA GLU A 299 15.98 1.84 -1.71
C GLU A 299 16.02 3.20 -2.41
N THR A 300 14.90 3.92 -2.43
CA THR A 300 14.81 5.24 -3.06
C THR A 300 15.60 6.30 -2.30
N PHE A 301 15.59 6.24 -0.97
CA PHE A 301 16.19 7.25 -0.09
C PHE A 301 17.46 6.77 0.63
N VAL A 302 18.24 5.89 -0.01
CA VAL A 302 19.57 5.49 0.46
C VAL A 302 20.46 6.76 0.57
N PRO A 303 21.14 7.00 1.71
CA PRO A 303 22.10 8.11 1.82
C PRO A 303 23.24 7.93 0.80
N GLU A 304 23.79 9.04 0.29
CA GLU A 304 24.86 9.01 -0.73
C GLU A 304 26.04 8.09 -0.38
N GLU A 305 26.41 7.99 0.91
CA GLU A 305 27.47 7.10 1.41
C GLU A 305 27.22 5.61 1.14
N GLY A 306 25.95 5.16 1.16
CA GLY A 306 25.57 3.78 0.84
C GLY A 306 25.44 3.51 -0.67
N ARG A 307 25.27 4.56 -1.48
CA ARG A 307 25.17 4.47 -2.94
C ARG A 307 26.54 4.16 -3.56
N LEU A 308 27.59 4.84 -3.07
CA LEU A 308 28.99 4.58 -3.41
C LEU A 308 29.44 3.16 -3.03
N ALA A 309 29.01 2.64 -1.87
CA ALA A 309 29.34 1.27 -1.46
C ALA A 309 28.71 0.20 -2.37
N LYS A 310 27.45 0.40 -2.80
CA LYS A 310 26.78 -0.48 -3.78
C LYS A 310 27.44 -0.43 -5.16
N GLU A 311 27.89 0.74 -5.62
CA GLU A 311 28.61 0.86 -6.90
C GLU A 311 29.99 0.18 -6.85
N ILE A 312 30.68 0.21 -5.71
CA ILE A 312 31.94 -0.50 -5.49
C ILE A 312 31.74 -2.03 -5.43
N GLU A 313 30.65 -2.51 -4.81
CA GLU A 313 30.31 -3.95 -4.81
C GLU A 313 29.92 -4.49 -6.19
N VAL A 314 29.16 -3.71 -6.98
CA VAL A 314 28.78 -4.09 -8.35
C VAL A 314 29.97 -4.06 -9.31
N SER A 315 30.90 -3.11 -9.15
CA SER A 315 32.13 -3.04 -9.96
C SER A 315 33.16 -4.12 -9.62
N SER A 316 33.26 -4.53 -8.35
CA SER A 316 34.18 -5.60 -7.91
C SER A 316 33.73 -7.02 -8.28
N HIS A 317 32.42 -7.25 -8.49
CA HIS A 317 31.91 -8.53 -9.04
C HIS A 317 32.02 -8.62 -10.57
N GLY A 318 32.36 -7.53 -11.26
CA GLY A 318 32.59 -7.50 -12.72
C GLY A 318 34.03 -7.78 -13.15
N SER A 319 34.97 -7.98 -12.22
CA SER A 319 36.42 -8.07 -12.53
C SER A 319 37.05 -9.46 -12.35
N TYR A 320 36.27 -10.52 -12.15
CA TYR A 320 36.79 -11.90 -12.10
C TYR A 320 36.28 -12.72 -13.29
N ASN A 321 36.86 -12.47 -14.46
CA ASN A 321 36.93 -13.44 -15.57
C ASN A 321 38.07 -13.01 -16.49
N GLY A 322 39.23 -13.64 -16.30
CA GLY A 322 40.40 -13.45 -17.15
C GLY A 322 41.69 -13.77 -16.43
N ASP A 323 41.98 -15.06 -16.27
CA ASP A 323 43.24 -15.69 -16.72
C ASP A 323 43.17 -17.22 -16.56
#